data_AF-A0A8C8SGK2-F1
#
_entry.id   AF-A0A8C8SGK2-F1
#
_cell.length_a   1.000
_cell.length_b   1.000
_cell.length_c   1.000
_cell.angle_alpha   90.00
_cell.angle_beta   90.00
_cell.angle_gamma   90.00
#
_symmetry.space_group_name_H-M   'P 1'
#
loop_
_entity.id
_entity.type
_entity.pdbx_description
1 polymer ?
#
loop_
_entity_poly.entity_id
_entity_poly.type
_entity_poly.pdbx_seq_one_letter_code
_entity_poly.pdbx_strand_id
1 'polypeptide(L)'
;HRLFLIVHLNGVMCECGYPPEQHLEEAMKPSVFQGKEWDPSKHIQEMPTDAFGDISFTGLGPKVGKYVRVSADTPPRTIYQLMTQHWGLDAPNLLISVTGGAKNFNMMPRLKNIFRRGLVKVAQTTGAWIITGGSHAGVMKQVGEAVRDFSMSSSCKEGEIITIGIATWGTVYNRGSLICPMGGFPAEYVLDEESQGNLSCLDSNHSHFILVDDGTHGRYGVEIPLRTRLEKFISEQTKEKGGNSSTGHSSCKAEGAKERRSRTIYNAITNGTPCVIVEGSGRVADVIAQVANLPVPEITISLIQKKLSLLFRDTYELFTQGKVVEWTKKDIVRSRQLLTIFREGKDGQQDVDVAILQALLKGEGQGSWDHQLKLAVAWNRVDIARSEIFTDDHEWKVSDLHPVMTAALLANKPEFVKLFLEQGVRLKEFVTWDTLIYLYENLAPSSLFHGKLQKVLVEEKERSAFSKVPRVQLHHVAQVLRELLGDSTQLLYPKPKHAERHRLSIAVPHIKLNVRLSLAGAGERRAGEGGI
;
A
#
# COMPACT_ATOMS: atom_id res chain seq x y z
N HIS A 1 17.98 15.89 -7.89
CA HIS A 1 19.05 14.90 -7.65
C HIS A 1 20.15 15.54 -6.82
N ARG A 2 21.06 14.75 -6.25
CA ARG A 2 22.15 15.26 -5.41
C ARG A 2 23.49 15.09 -6.14
N LEU A 3 24.30 16.14 -6.06
CA LEU A 3 25.68 16.15 -6.56
C LEU A 3 26.62 16.31 -5.37
N PHE A 4 27.70 15.53 -5.37
CA PHE A 4 28.73 15.63 -4.34
C PHE A 4 29.76 16.67 -4.71
N LEU A 5 29.98 17.60 -3.80
CA LEU A 5 31.15 18.46 -3.75
C LEU A 5 32.24 17.64 -3.04
N ILE A 6 33.38 17.41 -3.70
CA ILE A 6 34.40 16.47 -3.21
C ILE A 6 34.86 16.89 -1.83
N VAL A 7 34.99 15.92 -0.91
CA VAL A 7 35.80 16.07 0.30
C VAL A 7 36.62 14.81 0.45
N HIS A 8 37.94 15.01 0.40
CA HIS A 8 38.98 14.04 0.73
C HIS A 8 39.14 12.85 -0.24
N LEU A 9 40.36 12.73 -0.79
CA LEU A 9 40.84 11.54 -1.47
C LEU A 9 41.44 10.60 -0.41
N ASN A 10 40.69 9.60 0.03
CA ASN A 10 41.29 8.46 0.74
C ASN A 10 41.85 7.47 -0.29
N GLY A 11 42.81 7.91 -1.12
CA GLY A 11 43.32 7.19 -2.28
C GLY A 11 42.58 7.53 -3.58
N VAL A 12 42.41 6.54 -4.49
CA VAL A 12 41.86 6.69 -5.86
C VAL A 12 40.36 7.08 -5.88
N MET A 13 39.66 7.01 -4.74
CA MET A 13 38.21 7.24 -4.64
C MET A 13 37.87 8.35 -3.63
N CYS A 14 36.83 9.13 -3.92
CA CYS A 14 36.27 10.12 -3.00
C CYS A 14 35.48 9.43 -1.87
N GLU A 15 35.31 10.09 -0.71
CA GLU A 15 34.54 9.54 0.42
C GLU A 15 33.08 9.18 0.09
N CYS A 16 32.53 9.81 -0.95
CA CYS A 16 31.20 9.48 -1.48
C CYS A 16 31.13 8.16 -2.26
N GLY A 17 32.28 7.58 -2.61
CA GLY A 17 32.42 6.35 -3.39
C GLY A 17 32.51 6.57 -4.90
N TYR A 18 32.40 7.81 -5.39
CA TYR A 18 32.64 8.13 -6.80
C TYR A 18 34.13 8.38 -7.09
N PRO A 19 34.61 8.08 -8.30
CA PRO A 19 35.93 8.54 -8.74
C PRO A 19 35.91 10.06 -8.94
N PRO A 20 37.06 10.76 -8.74
CA PRO A 20 37.15 12.22 -8.85
C PRO A 20 36.65 12.77 -10.20
N GLU A 21 36.90 12.02 -11.27
CA GLU A 21 36.52 12.35 -12.66
C GLU A 21 35.01 12.42 -12.89
N GLN A 22 34.19 11.81 -12.02
CA GLN A 22 32.73 11.82 -12.12
C GLN A 22 32.08 12.99 -11.35
N HIS A 23 32.87 13.86 -10.75
CA HIS A 23 32.39 15.10 -10.14
C HIS A 23 32.45 16.26 -11.15
N LEU A 24 31.57 17.25 -10.98
CA LEU A 24 31.61 18.49 -11.76
C LEU A 24 32.91 19.26 -11.51
N GLU A 25 33.44 19.98 -12.49
CA GLU A 25 34.67 20.77 -12.32
C GLU A 25 34.56 21.81 -11.19
N GLU A 26 33.36 22.36 -10.97
CA GLU A 26 33.09 23.28 -9.85
C GLU A 26 33.26 22.60 -8.47
N ALA A 27 32.94 21.30 -8.39
CA ALA A 27 33.12 20.47 -7.20
C ALA A 27 34.60 20.11 -6.95
N MET A 28 35.47 20.30 -7.95
CA MET A 28 36.91 20.07 -7.87
C MET A 28 37.72 21.33 -7.52
N LYS A 29 37.08 22.51 -7.40
CA LYS A 29 37.79 23.77 -7.16
C LYS A 29 38.34 23.87 -5.72
N PRO A 30 39.65 24.08 -5.51
CA PRO A 30 40.32 24.04 -4.20
C PRO A 30 39.84 25.11 -3.19
N SER A 31 39.11 26.14 -3.62
CA SER A 31 38.59 27.20 -2.74
C SER A 31 37.48 26.73 -1.78
N VAL A 32 36.83 25.59 -2.03
CA VAL A 32 35.85 24.97 -1.13
C VAL A 32 36.56 24.13 -0.04
N PHE A 33 37.87 23.94 -0.17
CA PHE A 33 38.66 22.98 0.60
C PHE A 33 39.51 23.66 1.66
N GLN A 34 38.94 23.85 2.84
CA GLN A 34 39.71 24.12 4.05
C GLN A 34 39.25 23.21 5.19
N GLY A 35 39.74 21.98 5.18
CA GLY A 35 39.96 21.12 6.35
C GLY A 35 38.80 20.86 7.33
N LYS A 36 38.34 19.60 7.31
CA LYS A 36 37.96 18.69 8.43
C LYS A 36 36.58 18.06 8.22
N GLU A 37 36.62 16.72 8.12
CA GLU A 37 35.52 15.74 8.14
C GLU A 37 34.35 15.99 7.17
N TRP A 38 33.98 14.95 6.41
CA TRP A 38 32.83 15.03 5.52
C TRP A 38 31.53 15.28 6.28
N ASP A 39 30.87 16.36 5.91
CA ASP A 39 29.54 16.76 6.37
C ASP A 39 28.54 16.74 5.18
N PRO A 40 27.52 15.85 5.19
CA PRO A 40 26.49 15.83 4.16
C PRO A 40 25.79 17.18 3.96
N SER A 41 25.71 18.02 4.99
CA SER A 41 25.00 19.30 4.94
C SER A 41 25.76 20.41 4.20
N LYS A 42 27.07 20.27 4.03
CA LYS A 42 27.94 21.26 3.36
C LYS A 42 28.45 20.80 2.00
N HIS A 43 28.56 19.48 1.82
CA HIS A 43 29.27 18.88 0.69
C HIS A 43 28.35 18.17 -0.30
N ILE A 44 27.03 18.35 -0.16
CA ILE A 44 26.03 17.86 -1.10
C ILE A 44 25.22 19.07 -1.58
N GLN A 45 25.08 19.20 -2.89
CA GLN A 45 24.24 20.21 -3.53
C GLN A 45 23.05 19.56 -4.23
N GLU A 46 21.87 20.17 -4.08
CA GLU A 46 20.66 19.74 -4.77
C GLU A 46 20.50 20.44 -6.11
N MET A 47 20.19 19.66 -7.14
CA MET A 47 20.02 20.10 -8.52
C MET A 47 18.73 19.52 -9.13
N PRO A 48 18.12 20.17 -10.14
CA PRO A 48 16.96 19.62 -10.84
C PRO A 48 17.23 18.24 -11.41
N THR A 49 16.31 17.28 -11.26
CA THR A 49 16.56 15.88 -11.69
C THR A 49 16.86 15.76 -13.19
N ASP A 50 17.83 14.92 -13.52
CA ASP A 50 18.34 14.64 -14.87
C ASP A 50 18.02 13.21 -15.32
N ALA A 51 17.29 12.45 -14.51
CA ALA A 51 16.96 11.05 -14.76
C ALA A 51 15.48 10.82 -14.42
N PHE A 52 14.64 10.90 -15.44
CA PHE A 52 13.20 10.68 -15.34
C PHE A 52 12.61 10.29 -16.70
N GLY A 53 11.49 9.57 -16.67
CA GLY A 53 10.71 9.24 -17.85
C GLY A 53 10.22 7.81 -17.84
N ASP A 54 10.26 7.18 -19.01
CA ASP A 54 9.86 5.81 -19.24
C ASP A 54 11.10 4.92 -19.39
N ILE A 55 11.08 3.71 -18.84
CA ILE A 55 12.18 2.73 -18.90
C ILE A 55 11.74 1.52 -19.71
N SER A 56 12.56 1.12 -20.68
CA SER A 56 12.36 -0.11 -21.46
C SER A 56 13.56 -1.03 -21.28
N PHE A 57 13.30 -2.30 -20.98
CA PHE A 57 14.33 -3.30 -20.79
C PHE A 57 14.65 -3.99 -22.12
N THR A 58 15.88 -3.85 -22.60
CA THR A 58 16.31 -4.36 -23.91
C THR A 58 16.12 -5.88 -24.00
N GLY A 59 15.42 -6.35 -25.02
CA GLY A 59 15.26 -7.78 -25.29
C GLY A 59 14.26 -8.53 -24.38
N LEU A 60 13.59 -7.85 -23.45
CA LEU A 60 12.65 -8.46 -22.50
C LEU A 60 11.16 -8.19 -22.79
N GLY A 61 10.87 -7.63 -23.98
CA GLY A 61 9.52 -7.39 -24.48
C GLY A 61 9.14 -5.90 -24.55
N PRO A 62 7.92 -5.58 -25.02
CA PRO A 62 7.48 -4.20 -25.25
C PRO A 62 7.03 -3.48 -23.96
N LYS A 63 7.20 -4.09 -22.77
CA LYS A 63 6.73 -3.50 -21.52
C LYS A 63 7.58 -2.29 -21.17
N VAL A 64 6.92 -1.17 -20.94
CA VAL A 64 7.54 0.09 -20.54
C VAL A 64 7.11 0.39 -19.10
N GLY A 65 8.08 0.64 -18.24
CA GLY A 65 7.85 1.14 -16.88
C GLY A 65 8.05 2.64 -16.80
N LYS A 66 7.74 3.24 -15.66
CA LYS A 66 8.09 4.65 -15.39
C LYS A 66 9.18 4.74 -14.33
N TYR A 67 10.07 5.71 -14.44
CA TYR A 67 11.11 5.93 -13.44
C TYR A 67 11.34 7.40 -13.15
N VAL A 68 11.79 7.68 -11.93
CA VAL A 68 12.23 9.01 -11.52
C VAL A 68 13.36 8.90 -10.50
N ARG A 69 14.39 9.73 -10.66
CA ARG A 69 15.41 9.95 -9.63
C ARG A 69 14.96 11.07 -8.69
N VAL A 70 14.88 10.77 -7.40
CA VAL A 70 14.46 11.72 -6.35
C VAL A 70 15.53 11.83 -5.27
N SER A 71 15.56 12.96 -4.57
CA SER A 71 16.46 13.10 -3.43
C SER A 71 15.98 12.30 -2.21
N ALA A 72 16.89 11.82 -1.37
CA ALA A 72 16.60 11.05 -0.17
C ALA A 72 15.71 11.78 0.87
N ASP A 73 15.69 13.11 0.87
CA ASP A 73 14.88 13.94 1.77
C ASP A 73 13.56 14.42 1.17
N THR A 74 13.34 14.23 -0.15
CA THR A 74 12.12 14.61 -0.87
C THR A 74 10.85 14.31 -0.05
N PRO A 75 9.94 15.28 0.14
CA PRO A 75 8.73 15.05 0.92
C PRO A 75 7.84 13.95 0.32
N PRO A 76 7.31 13.02 1.13
CA PRO A 76 6.41 11.96 0.66
C PRO A 76 5.21 12.44 -0.16
N ARG A 77 4.66 13.62 0.18
CA ARG A 77 3.53 14.24 -0.52
C ARG A 77 3.84 14.48 -2.00
N THR A 78 5.03 14.95 -2.32
CA THR A 78 5.46 15.22 -3.70
C THR A 78 5.51 13.94 -4.52
N ILE A 79 6.05 12.86 -3.94
CA ILE A 79 6.12 11.55 -4.57
C ILE A 79 4.72 10.97 -4.77
N TYR A 80 3.83 11.12 -3.78
CA TYR A 80 2.44 10.69 -3.90
C TYR A 80 1.66 11.42 -4.99
N GLN A 81 1.85 12.74 -5.11
CA GLN A 81 1.27 13.54 -6.19
C GLN A 81 1.83 13.11 -7.55
N LEU A 82 3.14 12.83 -7.66
CA LEU A 82 3.73 12.28 -8.87
C LEU A 82 3.05 10.97 -9.28
N MET A 83 2.95 10.01 -8.35
CA MET A 83 2.35 8.70 -8.62
C MET A 83 0.88 8.81 -9.05
N THR A 84 0.09 9.66 -8.39
CA THR A 84 -1.35 9.74 -8.65
C THR A 84 -1.73 10.65 -9.80
N GLN A 85 -1.07 11.80 -9.95
CA GLN A 85 -1.44 12.83 -10.94
C GLN A 85 -0.65 12.70 -12.24
N HIS A 86 0.66 12.40 -12.16
CA HIS A 86 1.52 12.33 -13.35
C HIS A 86 1.66 10.92 -13.92
N TRP A 87 1.71 9.90 -13.06
CA TRP A 87 1.69 8.50 -13.52
C TRP A 87 0.27 7.94 -13.67
N GLY A 88 -0.75 8.65 -13.18
CA GLY A 88 -2.14 8.25 -13.33
C GLY A 88 -2.52 7.02 -12.48
N LEU A 89 -1.76 6.73 -11.42
CA LEU A 89 -2.07 5.60 -10.55
C LEU A 89 -3.25 5.94 -9.65
N ASP A 90 -4.30 5.12 -9.72
CA ASP A 90 -5.37 5.17 -8.73
C ASP A 90 -4.82 4.85 -7.33
N ALA A 91 -5.28 5.60 -6.33
CA ALA A 91 -4.91 5.33 -4.94
C ALA A 91 -5.21 3.86 -4.57
N PRO A 92 -4.31 3.17 -3.86
CA PRO A 92 -4.49 1.76 -3.53
C PRO A 92 -5.57 1.57 -2.47
N ASN A 93 -6.24 0.41 -2.45
CA ASN A 93 -7.04 0.01 -1.29
C ASN A 93 -6.19 -0.65 -0.18
N LEU A 94 -5.01 -1.13 -0.55
CA LEU A 94 -4.08 -1.81 0.33
C LEU A 94 -2.65 -1.55 -0.15
N LEU A 95 -1.73 -1.35 0.79
CA LEU A 95 -0.30 -1.21 0.50
C LEU A 95 0.44 -2.44 1.03
N ILE A 96 1.14 -3.15 0.14
CA ILE A 96 1.92 -4.34 0.51
C ILE A 96 3.40 -4.00 0.35
N SER A 97 4.11 -3.90 1.46
CA SER A 97 5.55 -3.65 1.48
C SER A 97 6.31 -4.96 1.63
N VAL A 98 6.98 -5.40 0.56
CA VAL A 98 7.79 -6.63 0.56
C VAL A 98 9.25 -6.26 0.82
N THR A 99 9.83 -6.82 1.88
CA THR A 99 11.21 -6.58 2.30
C THR A 99 11.91 -7.91 2.53
N GLY A 100 13.21 -7.98 2.25
CA GLY A 100 13.97 -9.21 2.39
C GLY A 100 15.43 -9.06 2.01
N GLY A 101 16.16 -10.19 1.99
CA GLY A 101 17.58 -10.20 1.66
C GLY A 101 17.84 -9.78 0.22
N ALA A 102 18.82 -8.89 0.02
CA ALA A 102 19.31 -8.46 -1.29
C ALA A 102 20.20 -9.51 -1.99
N LYS A 103 20.69 -10.52 -1.25
CA LYS A 103 21.41 -11.66 -1.84
C LYS A 103 20.42 -12.75 -2.24
N ASN A 104 20.74 -13.47 -3.31
CA ASN A 104 20.00 -14.67 -3.70
C ASN A 104 19.87 -15.61 -2.49
N PHE A 105 18.63 -15.94 -2.14
CA PHE A 105 18.30 -16.84 -1.06
C PHE A 105 17.54 -18.02 -1.66
N ASN A 106 17.85 -19.22 -1.17
CA ASN A 106 17.24 -20.44 -1.67
C ASN A 106 16.02 -20.77 -0.81
N MET A 107 14.83 -20.57 -1.37
CA MET A 107 13.56 -20.95 -0.76
C MET A 107 13.06 -22.23 -1.43
N MET A 108 12.48 -23.15 -0.64
CA MET A 108 11.92 -24.39 -1.16
C MET A 108 10.95 -24.10 -2.32
N PRO A 109 11.01 -24.83 -3.45
CA PRO A 109 10.20 -24.54 -4.64
C PRO A 109 8.70 -24.46 -4.37
N ARG A 110 8.19 -25.31 -3.48
CA ARG A 110 6.79 -25.33 -3.08
C ARG A 110 6.38 -24.05 -2.35
N LEU A 111 7.14 -23.65 -1.32
CA LEU A 111 6.92 -22.39 -0.58
C LEU A 111 7.02 -21.17 -1.50
N LYS A 112 7.96 -21.20 -2.45
CA LYS A 112 8.11 -20.17 -3.48
C LYS A 112 6.84 -20.02 -4.32
N ASN A 113 6.27 -21.12 -4.79
CA ASN A 113 5.03 -21.09 -5.57
C ASN A 113 3.83 -20.58 -4.75
N ILE A 114 3.71 -21.02 -3.50
CA ILE A 114 2.65 -20.57 -2.57
C ILE A 114 2.77 -19.06 -2.30
N PHE A 115 3.99 -18.57 -2.06
CA PHE A 115 4.27 -17.14 -1.89
C PHE A 115 3.90 -16.32 -3.13
N ARG A 116 4.38 -16.72 -4.31
CA ARG A 116 4.11 -16.00 -5.57
C ARG A 116 2.62 -15.94 -5.87
N ARG A 117 1.93 -17.08 -5.78
CA ARG A 117 0.49 -17.19 -6.01
C ARG A 117 -0.30 -16.33 -5.03
N GLY A 118 0.00 -16.44 -3.73
CA GLY A 118 -0.68 -15.68 -2.69
C GLY A 118 -0.48 -14.16 -2.86
N LEU A 119 0.75 -13.72 -3.14
CA LEU A 119 1.06 -12.29 -3.32
C LEU A 119 0.31 -11.68 -4.51
N VAL A 120 0.30 -12.37 -5.66
CA VAL A 120 -0.43 -11.95 -6.86
C VAL A 120 -1.93 -11.92 -6.59
N LYS A 121 -2.47 -12.98 -5.98
CA LYS A 121 -3.90 -13.11 -5.69
C LYS A 121 -4.40 -11.99 -4.77
N VAL A 122 -3.66 -11.65 -3.71
CA VAL A 122 -4.05 -10.53 -2.83
C VAL A 122 -3.96 -9.20 -3.57
N ALA A 123 -2.93 -8.96 -4.37
CA ALA A 123 -2.77 -7.70 -5.08
C ALA A 123 -3.88 -7.48 -6.12
N GLN A 124 -4.22 -8.53 -6.88
CA GLN A 124 -5.29 -8.49 -7.88
C GLN A 124 -6.67 -8.27 -7.24
N THR A 125 -7.01 -9.05 -6.21
CA THR A 125 -8.35 -9.02 -5.60
C THR A 125 -8.62 -7.72 -4.85
N THR A 126 -7.59 -7.12 -4.26
CA THR A 126 -7.74 -5.91 -3.45
C THR A 126 -7.47 -4.62 -4.23
N GLY A 127 -6.80 -4.68 -5.37
CA GLY A 127 -6.26 -3.49 -6.03
C GLY A 127 -5.15 -2.85 -5.19
N ALA A 128 -4.23 -3.68 -4.69
CA ALA A 128 -3.11 -3.23 -3.87
C ALA A 128 -1.95 -2.70 -4.71
N TRP A 129 -1.17 -1.79 -4.13
CA TRP A 129 0.19 -1.51 -4.61
C TRP A 129 1.18 -2.42 -3.89
N ILE A 130 2.10 -3.02 -4.64
CA ILE A 130 3.23 -3.78 -4.10
C ILE A 130 4.47 -2.88 -4.14
N ILE A 131 5.02 -2.54 -2.97
CA ILE A 131 6.29 -1.81 -2.84
C ILE A 131 7.41 -2.79 -2.52
N THR A 132 8.50 -2.73 -3.29
CA THR A 132 9.70 -3.55 -3.07
C THR A 132 10.98 -2.69 -3.17
N GLY A 133 12.15 -3.31 -3.01
CA GLY A 133 13.44 -2.66 -3.28
C GLY A 133 13.79 -2.48 -4.78
N GLY A 134 12.99 -3.04 -5.70
CA GLY A 134 13.13 -2.85 -7.14
C GLY A 134 14.35 -3.51 -7.81
N SER A 135 15.25 -4.14 -7.07
CA SER A 135 16.42 -4.80 -7.64
C SER A 135 16.13 -6.20 -8.17
N HIS A 136 16.87 -6.64 -9.17
CA HIS A 136 16.79 -7.98 -9.75
C HIS A 136 17.56 -9.02 -8.91
N ALA A 137 17.37 -9.00 -7.60
CA ALA A 137 18.04 -9.93 -6.68
C ALA A 137 17.14 -10.33 -5.52
N GLY A 138 17.42 -11.49 -4.91
CA GLY A 138 16.77 -11.92 -3.68
C GLY A 138 15.24 -11.92 -3.73
N VAL A 139 14.58 -11.36 -2.70
CA VAL A 139 13.11 -11.36 -2.60
C VAL A 139 12.46 -10.51 -3.69
N MET A 140 13.13 -9.43 -4.11
CA MET A 140 12.62 -8.52 -5.13
C MET A 140 12.49 -9.21 -6.49
N LYS A 141 13.47 -10.05 -6.87
CA LYS A 141 13.39 -10.93 -8.05
C LYS A 141 12.21 -11.91 -7.96
N GLN A 142 11.95 -12.48 -6.77
CA GLN A 142 10.81 -13.39 -6.59
C GLN A 142 9.45 -12.72 -6.74
N VAL A 143 9.32 -11.45 -6.31
CA VAL A 143 8.13 -10.64 -6.55
C VAL A 143 7.98 -10.34 -8.03
N GLY A 144 9.06 -9.95 -8.70
CA GLY A 144 9.06 -9.69 -10.14
C GLY A 144 8.62 -10.92 -10.96
N GLU A 145 9.19 -12.08 -10.65
CA GLU A 145 8.79 -13.34 -11.29
C GLU A 145 7.31 -13.68 -11.04
N ALA A 146 6.78 -13.45 -9.83
CA ALA A 146 5.36 -13.65 -9.54
C ALA A 146 4.45 -12.81 -10.46
N VAL A 147 4.80 -11.53 -10.62
CA VAL A 147 4.05 -10.58 -11.45
C VAL A 147 4.14 -10.95 -12.93
N ARG A 148 5.30 -11.41 -13.40
CA ARG A 148 5.49 -11.90 -14.76
C ARG A 148 4.62 -13.13 -15.03
N ASP A 149 4.67 -14.12 -14.14
CA ASP A 149 3.91 -15.37 -14.26
C ASP A 149 2.38 -15.07 -14.31
N PHE A 150 1.93 -14.07 -13.54
CA PHE A 150 0.56 -13.56 -13.60
C PHE A 150 0.23 -12.86 -14.93
N SER A 151 1.10 -11.97 -15.40
CA SER A 151 0.90 -11.23 -16.64
C SER A 151 0.88 -12.14 -17.87
N MET A 152 1.59 -13.28 -17.82
CA MET A 152 1.59 -14.27 -18.90
C MET A 152 0.36 -15.18 -18.87
N SER A 153 -0.20 -15.43 -17.68
CA SER A 153 -1.37 -16.32 -17.50
C SER A 153 -2.72 -15.59 -17.64
N SER A 154 -2.75 -14.28 -17.43
CA SER A 154 -3.98 -13.48 -17.45
C SER A 154 -4.25 -12.94 -18.86
N SER A 155 -5.35 -13.36 -19.48
CA SER A 155 -5.84 -12.86 -20.77
C SER A 155 -6.56 -11.50 -20.67
N CYS A 156 -6.83 -11.03 -19.46
CA CYS A 156 -7.55 -9.78 -19.19
C CYS A 156 -6.59 -8.60 -18.99
N LYS A 157 -6.78 -7.53 -19.76
CA LYS A 157 -6.10 -6.23 -19.56
C LYS A 157 -6.64 -5.44 -18.35
N GLU A 158 -7.72 -5.90 -17.74
CA GLU A 158 -8.32 -5.28 -16.56
C GLU A 158 -7.66 -5.83 -15.28
N GLY A 159 -6.83 -5.00 -14.66
CA GLY A 159 -6.19 -5.29 -13.37
C GLY A 159 -4.69 -5.56 -13.44
N GLU A 160 -3.93 -4.74 -14.16
CA GLU A 160 -2.47 -4.80 -14.09
C GLU A 160 -2.00 -4.56 -12.63
N ILE A 161 -1.15 -5.45 -12.14
CA ILE A 161 -0.60 -5.37 -10.79
C ILE A 161 0.42 -4.23 -10.74
N ILE A 162 0.15 -3.23 -9.90
CA ILE A 162 1.06 -2.11 -9.69
C ILE A 162 2.18 -2.52 -8.74
N THR A 163 3.38 -2.63 -9.29
CA THR A 163 4.62 -2.95 -8.56
C THR A 163 5.61 -1.79 -8.64
N ILE A 164 5.96 -1.23 -7.49
CA ILE A 164 6.79 -0.04 -7.34
C ILE A 164 8.11 -0.46 -6.69
N GLY A 165 9.21 -0.33 -7.43
CA GLY A 165 10.56 -0.54 -6.92
C GLY A 165 11.14 0.75 -6.36
N ILE A 166 11.44 0.79 -5.06
CA ILE A 166 12.17 1.90 -4.43
C ILE A 166 13.60 1.45 -4.23
N ALA A 167 14.52 1.93 -5.07
CA ALA A 167 15.92 1.50 -5.10
C ALA A 167 16.87 2.67 -4.83
N THR A 168 18.04 2.41 -4.27
CA THR A 168 19.09 3.42 -4.11
C THR A 168 19.80 3.66 -5.43
N TRP A 169 19.78 4.89 -5.96
CA TRP A 169 20.44 5.30 -7.21
C TRP A 169 21.93 4.94 -7.22
N GLY A 170 22.61 5.17 -6.09
CA GLY A 170 24.01 4.85 -5.85
C GLY A 170 24.38 3.37 -6.06
N THR A 171 23.41 2.46 -5.98
CA THR A 171 23.61 1.01 -6.10
C THR A 171 23.08 0.42 -7.42
N VAL A 172 22.44 1.22 -8.27
CA VAL A 172 21.90 0.75 -9.55
C VAL A 172 23.02 0.59 -10.58
N TYR A 173 23.19 -0.63 -11.09
CA TYR A 173 24.09 -0.93 -12.21
C TYR A 173 23.53 -0.37 -13.54
N ASN A 174 24.39 0.00 -14.49
CA ASN A 174 24.01 0.59 -15.78
C ASN A 174 23.12 1.84 -15.72
N ARG A 175 23.08 2.53 -14.58
CA ARG A 175 22.25 3.75 -14.40
C ARG A 175 22.59 4.90 -15.35
N GLY A 176 23.76 4.89 -15.98
CA GLY A 176 24.18 5.92 -16.94
C GLY A 176 23.22 6.02 -18.14
N SER A 177 22.59 4.92 -18.54
CA SER A 177 21.59 4.93 -19.63
C SER A 177 20.27 5.61 -19.26
N LEU A 178 20.04 5.84 -17.96
CA LEU A 178 18.85 6.51 -17.43
C LEU A 178 19.04 8.02 -17.25
N ILE A 179 20.22 8.55 -17.52
CA ILE A 179 20.51 9.99 -17.41
C ILE A 179 20.14 10.66 -18.74
N CYS A 180 19.06 11.43 -18.74
CA CYS A 180 18.62 12.25 -19.85
C CYS A 180 17.99 13.55 -19.30
N PRO A 181 18.66 14.71 -19.37
CA PRO A 181 18.15 15.96 -18.82
C PRO A 181 16.79 16.40 -19.37
N MET A 182 16.47 16.02 -20.61
CA MET A 182 15.18 16.31 -21.27
C MET A 182 14.11 15.24 -20.98
N GLY A 183 14.44 14.22 -20.19
CA GLY A 183 13.63 13.03 -19.94
C GLY A 183 13.84 11.94 -21.00
N GLY A 184 13.84 10.67 -20.59
CA GLY A 184 13.94 9.51 -21.48
C GLY A 184 12.60 8.87 -21.74
N PHE A 185 12.11 8.84 -22.99
CA PHE A 185 10.77 8.34 -23.34
C PHE A 185 10.79 7.43 -24.60
N PRO A 186 11.31 6.20 -24.53
CA PRO A 186 11.86 5.51 -23.36
C PRO A 186 13.40 5.60 -23.27
N ALA A 187 13.93 5.51 -22.05
CA ALA A 187 15.33 5.19 -21.80
C ALA A 187 15.54 3.67 -21.90
N GLU A 188 16.51 3.24 -22.71
CA GLU A 188 16.87 1.83 -22.84
C GLU A 188 17.79 1.40 -21.68
N TYR A 189 17.41 0.32 -21.01
CA TYR A 189 18.15 -0.24 -19.89
C TYR A 189 18.52 -1.70 -20.18
N VAL A 190 19.82 -1.99 -20.10
CA VAL A 190 20.36 -3.33 -20.30
C VAL A 190 20.53 -4.01 -18.95
N LEU A 191 19.82 -5.12 -18.75
CA LEU A 191 19.95 -5.98 -17.59
C LEU A 191 21.15 -6.91 -17.79
N ASP A 192 22.21 -6.70 -17.00
CA ASP A 192 23.44 -7.50 -17.04
C ASP A 192 23.81 -7.94 -15.61
N GLU A 193 23.49 -9.20 -15.29
CA GLU A 193 23.78 -9.78 -13.98
C GLU A 193 25.25 -10.16 -13.78
N GLU A 194 26.00 -10.36 -14.87
CA GLU A 194 27.36 -10.92 -14.83
C GLU A 194 28.40 -9.85 -14.51
N SER A 195 28.22 -8.64 -15.05
CA SER A 195 29.19 -7.54 -14.94
C SER A 195 28.90 -6.57 -13.78
N GLN A 196 27.84 -6.78 -13.01
CA GLN A 196 27.35 -5.79 -12.01
C GLN A 196 28.23 -5.64 -10.75
N GLY A 197 29.14 -6.59 -10.49
CA GLY A 197 30.02 -6.56 -9.33
C GLY A 197 29.26 -6.43 -8.00
N ASN A 198 29.55 -5.37 -7.24
CA ASN A 198 28.89 -5.08 -5.96
C ASN A 198 27.60 -4.24 -6.09
N LEU A 199 27.22 -3.85 -7.30
CA LEU A 199 25.98 -3.12 -7.60
C LEU A 199 24.84 -4.10 -7.89
N SER A 200 23.64 -3.58 -8.16
CA SER A 200 22.47 -4.40 -8.48
C SER A 200 21.73 -3.85 -9.70
N CYS A 201 21.31 -4.73 -10.60
CA CYS A 201 20.40 -4.39 -11.69
C CYS A 201 18.98 -4.10 -11.18
N LEU A 202 18.21 -3.31 -11.93
CA LEU A 202 16.76 -3.14 -11.72
C LEU A 202 15.99 -4.35 -12.27
N ASP A 203 14.88 -4.70 -11.63
CA ASP A 203 14.05 -5.84 -12.02
C ASP A 203 13.03 -5.49 -13.11
N SER A 204 13.11 -6.14 -14.27
CA SER A 204 12.29 -5.83 -15.45
C SER A 204 10.78 -6.02 -15.28
N ASN A 205 10.32 -6.68 -14.22
CA ASN A 205 8.90 -6.99 -14.01
C ASN A 205 8.20 -5.97 -13.11
N HIS A 206 8.92 -4.92 -12.68
CA HIS A 206 8.33 -3.80 -11.95
C HIS A 206 7.71 -2.77 -12.90
N SER A 207 6.56 -2.22 -12.52
CA SER A 207 5.85 -1.21 -13.31
C SER A 207 6.43 0.20 -13.14
N HIS A 208 6.95 0.53 -11.95
CA HIS A 208 7.40 1.87 -11.60
C HIS A 208 8.67 1.82 -10.74
N PHE A 209 9.54 2.81 -10.88
CA PHE A 209 10.76 2.95 -10.11
C PHE A 209 10.92 4.35 -9.49
N ILE A 210 11.20 4.36 -8.19
CA ILE A 210 11.64 5.56 -7.46
C ILE A 210 13.09 5.32 -7.07
N LEU A 211 14.00 6.05 -7.72
CA LEU A 211 15.44 5.91 -7.53
C LEU A 211 15.90 6.98 -6.54
N VAL A 212 16.17 6.56 -5.31
CA VAL A 212 16.49 7.43 -4.19
C VAL A 212 17.97 7.76 -4.19
N ASP A 213 18.27 9.04 -4.16
CA ASP A 213 19.62 9.56 -4.31
C ASP A 213 20.02 10.40 -3.09
N ASP A 214 20.99 9.89 -2.31
CA ASP A 214 21.74 10.70 -1.35
C ASP A 214 23.04 11.26 -1.93
N GLY A 215 23.33 10.92 -3.19
CA GLY A 215 24.52 11.21 -3.99
C GLY A 215 25.72 10.28 -3.76
N THR A 216 25.61 9.26 -2.91
CA THR A 216 26.71 8.30 -2.68
C THR A 216 26.74 7.19 -3.74
N HIS A 217 27.87 6.50 -3.88
CA HIS A 217 28.03 5.34 -4.76
C HIS A 217 28.23 4.06 -3.92
N GLY A 218 27.54 2.98 -4.31
CA GLY A 218 27.72 1.65 -3.71
C GLY A 218 27.21 1.50 -2.27
N ARG A 219 26.59 2.54 -1.67
CA ARG A 219 26.03 2.46 -0.32
C ARG A 219 24.58 2.00 -0.36
N TYR A 220 24.30 0.86 0.26
CA TYR A 220 22.96 0.27 0.35
C TYR A 220 22.14 0.85 1.50
N GLY A 221 20.81 0.85 1.36
CA GLY A 221 19.87 1.18 2.43
C GLY A 221 19.59 2.67 2.59
N VAL A 222 19.99 3.50 1.62
CA VAL A 222 19.66 4.93 1.56
C VAL A 222 18.16 5.14 1.40
N GLU A 223 17.49 4.23 0.70
CA GLU A 223 16.06 4.31 0.42
C GLU A 223 15.17 4.07 1.64
N ILE A 224 15.68 3.43 2.70
CA ILE A 224 14.88 2.93 3.83
C ILE A 224 14.08 4.04 4.52
N PRO A 225 14.67 5.19 4.91
CA PRO A 225 13.92 6.24 5.59
C PRO A 225 12.85 6.89 4.71
N LEU A 226 13.17 7.14 3.44
CA LEU A 226 12.21 7.69 2.48
C LEU A 226 11.06 6.71 2.24
N ARG A 227 11.35 5.41 2.07
CA ARG A 227 10.36 4.35 1.94
C ARG A 227 9.42 4.32 3.14
N THR A 228 9.93 4.31 4.36
CA THR A 228 9.09 4.30 5.58
C THR A 228 8.21 5.54 5.68
N ARG A 229 8.76 6.74 5.40
CA ARG A 229 7.98 7.99 5.39
C ARG A 229 6.90 7.98 4.31
N LEU A 230 7.20 7.43 3.13
CA LEU A 230 6.27 7.33 2.00
C LEU A 230 5.14 6.33 2.29
N GLU A 231 5.47 5.14 2.76
CA GLU A 231 4.50 4.12 3.15
C GLU A 231 3.53 4.66 4.21
N LYS A 232 4.06 5.31 5.25
CA LYS A 232 3.25 5.96 6.28
C LYS A 232 2.34 7.04 5.69
N PHE A 233 2.89 7.94 4.87
CA PHE A 233 2.11 8.98 4.24
C PHE A 233 0.96 8.43 3.39
N ILE A 234 1.22 7.41 2.56
CA ILE A 234 0.21 6.73 1.73
C ILE A 234 -0.88 6.12 2.62
N SER A 235 -0.50 5.46 3.72
CA SER A 235 -1.46 4.85 4.65
C SER A 235 -2.40 5.87 5.32
N GLU A 236 -1.96 7.13 5.41
CA GLU A 236 -2.73 8.25 5.97
C GLU A 236 -3.58 8.98 4.90
N GLN A 237 -3.37 8.71 3.60
CA GLN A 237 -4.14 9.36 2.54
C GLN A 237 -5.56 8.79 2.47
N THR A 238 -6.55 9.65 2.68
CA THR A 238 -7.96 9.31 2.48
C THR A 238 -8.29 9.27 0.99
N LYS A 239 -8.91 8.19 0.51
CA LYS A 239 -9.60 8.20 -0.79
C LYS A 239 -10.78 9.19 -0.74
N GLU A 240 -10.53 10.45 -1.04
CA GLU A 240 -11.58 11.38 -1.42
C GLU A 240 -11.88 11.19 -2.91
N LYS A 241 -12.88 10.35 -3.24
CA LYS A 241 -13.58 10.46 -4.52
C LYS A 241 -15.03 10.93 -4.29
N GLY A 242 -15.26 12.20 -4.63
CA GLY A 242 -16.50 12.73 -5.22
C GLY A 242 -17.56 13.33 -4.30
N GLY A 243 -17.62 14.66 -4.21
CA GLY A 243 -18.82 15.40 -3.77
C GLY A 243 -18.50 16.81 -3.32
N ASN A 244 -18.75 17.79 -4.18
CA ASN A 244 -18.54 19.22 -3.93
C ASN A 244 -19.14 19.69 -2.59
N SER A 245 -18.27 19.97 -1.63
CA SER A 245 -18.54 20.94 -0.57
C SER A 245 -17.24 21.61 -0.16
N SER A 246 -17.17 22.88 -0.52
CA SER A 246 -16.28 23.92 -0.04
C SER A 246 -15.68 23.70 1.35
N THR A 247 -14.38 24.00 1.44
CA THR A 247 -13.60 24.40 2.64
C THR A 247 -13.31 23.31 3.66
N GLY A 248 -12.06 22.85 3.64
CA GLY A 248 -11.46 22.04 4.70
C GLY A 248 -9.95 21.93 4.51
N HIS A 249 -9.24 23.05 4.58
CA HIS A 249 -7.79 23.04 4.77
C HIS A 249 -7.48 22.43 6.15
N SER A 250 -7.14 21.15 6.22
CA SER A 250 -6.48 20.57 7.39
C SER A 250 -5.00 20.43 7.11
N SER A 251 -4.29 21.51 7.40
CA SER A 251 -2.83 21.53 7.57
C SER A 251 -2.43 20.62 8.74
N CYS A 252 -1.80 19.48 8.45
CA CYS A 252 -1.04 18.76 9.47
C CYS A 252 0.41 19.28 9.45
N LYS A 253 0.74 20.16 10.40
CA LYS A 253 2.13 20.46 10.76
C LYS A 253 2.76 19.18 11.31
N ALA A 254 3.73 18.62 10.60
CA ALA A 254 4.55 17.52 11.09
C ALA A 254 5.73 18.11 11.88
N GLU A 255 5.60 18.19 13.21
CA GLU A 255 6.74 18.42 14.10
C GLU A 255 7.39 17.08 14.47
N GLY A 256 8.65 16.92 14.05
CA GLY A 256 9.67 16.21 14.82
C GLY A 256 9.62 14.68 14.89
N ALA A 257 9.77 13.97 13.77
CA ALA A 257 10.20 12.57 13.81
C ALA A 257 11.73 12.51 13.97
N LYS A 258 12.23 12.33 15.21
CA LYS A 258 13.64 12.02 15.46
C LYS A 258 14.01 10.67 14.84
N GLU A 259 14.90 10.74 13.87
CA GLU A 259 15.38 9.62 13.06
C GLU A 259 16.35 8.72 13.86
N ARG A 260 16.07 7.42 13.92
CA ARG A 260 17.02 6.42 14.41
C ARG A 260 17.15 5.26 13.42
N ARG A 261 18.41 4.98 13.10
CA ARG A 261 18.95 4.16 12.00
C ARG A 261 18.65 2.66 12.17
N SER A 262 18.25 2.05 11.05
CA SER A 262 18.11 0.62 10.71
C SER A 262 17.27 -0.31 11.60
N ARG A 263 16.12 -0.78 11.06
CA ARG A 263 15.48 -2.11 11.24
C ARG A 263 14.10 -2.08 10.53
N THR A 264 13.97 -2.63 9.33
CA THR A 264 12.73 -2.49 8.54
C THR A 264 11.50 -3.11 9.23
N ILE A 265 11.64 -4.32 9.80
CA ILE A 265 10.55 -5.01 10.52
C ILE A 265 10.22 -4.30 11.85
N TYR A 266 11.22 -3.92 12.62
CA TYR A 266 10.99 -3.20 13.88
C TYR A 266 10.31 -1.85 13.62
N ASN A 267 10.81 -1.07 12.66
CA ASN A 267 10.24 0.22 12.31
C ASN A 267 8.78 0.08 11.85
N ALA A 268 8.48 -0.95 11.05
CA ALA A 268 7.11 -1.27 10.65
C ALA A 268 6.22 -1.54 11.89
N ILE A 269 6.65 -2.42 12.80
CA ILE A 269 5.89 -2.75 14.02
C ILE A 269 5.70 -1.52 14.93
N THR A 270 6.76 -0.71 15.11
CA THR A 270 6.68 0.52 15.92
C THR A 270 5.77 1.57 15.30
N ASN A 271 5.60 1.57 13.98
CA ASN A 271 4.68 2.43 13.25
C ASN A 271 3.25 1.86 13.21
N GLY A 272 2.99 0.72 13.87
CA GLY A 272 1.68 0.06 13.89
C GLY A 272 1.39 -0.76 12.62
N THR A 273 2.38 -1.03 11.77
CA THR A 273 2.19 -1.81 10.53
C THR A 273 2.26 -3.31 10.83
N PRO A 274 1.20 -4.09 10.54
CA PRO A 274 1.22 -5.54 10.69
C PRO A 274 2.27 -6.18 9.77
N CYS A 275 2.97 -7.19 10.29
CA CYS A 275 4.05 -7.89 9.59
C CYS A 275 3.73 -9.38 9.46
N VAL A 276 3.79 -9.89 8.23
CA VAL A 276 3.71 -11.32 7.94
C VAL A 276 5.12 -11.88 7.77
N ILE A 277 5.46 -12.90 8.56
CA ILE A 277 6.73 -13.61 8.49
C ILE A 277 6.48 -14.99 7.88
N VAL A 278 7.15 -15.28 6.77
CA VAL A 278 7.06 -16.58 6.08
C VAL A 278 8.11 -17.52 6.67
N GLU A 279 7.70 -18.51 7.46
CA GLU A 279 8.60 -19.53 7.99
C GLU A 279 9.14 -20.42 6.85
N GLY A 280 10.44 -20.74 6.90
CA GLY A 280 11.13 -21.47 5.84
C GLY A 280 11.68 -20.59 4.72
N SER A 281 11.48 -19.27 4.80
CA SER A 281 12.10 -18.30 3.88
C SER A 281 13.56 -17.99 4.23
N GLY A 282 14.03 -18.41 5.42
CA GLY A 282 15.43 -18.38 5.80
C GLY A 282 15.86 -17.23 6.71
N ARG A 283 17.06 -17.37 7.29
CA ARG A 283 17.79 -16.32 8.02
C ARG A 283 16.96 -15.69 9.15
N VAL A 284 16.67 -14.39 9.04
CA VAL A 284 15.97 -13.61 10.08
C VAL A 284 14.53 -14.06 10.27
N ALA A 285 13.85 -14.43 9.18
CA ALA A 285 12.46 -14.85 9.22
C ALA A 285 12.29 -16.11 10.08
N ASP A 286 13.17 -17.09 9.91
CA ASP A 286 13.14 -18.35 10.67
C ASP A 286 13.52 -18.15 12.14
N VAL A 287 14.43 -17.21 12.45
CA VAL A 287 14.72 -16.84 13.84
C VAL A 287 13.45 -16.31 14.50
N ILE A 288 12.76 -15.36 13.85
CA ILE A 288 11.52 -14.77 14.38
C ILE A 288 10.42 -15.83 14.52
N ALA A 289 10.24 -16.68 13.50
CA ALA A 289 9.22 -17.73 13.49
C ALA A 289 9.39 -18.73 14.64
N GLN A 290 10.65 -19.09 14.97
CA GLN A 290 10.95 -20.02 16.05
C GLN A 290 10.77 -19.41 17.44
N VAL A 291 11.02 -18.11 17.63
CA VAL A 291 10.91 -17.47 18.96
C VAL A 291 9.52 -16.92 19.26
N ALA A 292 8.69 -16.64 18.25
CA ALA A 292 7.40 -15.97 18.46
C ALA A 292 6.38 -16.78 19.29
N ASN A 293 6.47 -18.10 19.26
CA ASN A 293 5.60 -18.97 20.07
C ASN A 293 6.05 -19.06 21.53
N LEU A 294 7.27 -18.66 21.85
CA LEU A 294 7.80 -18.75 23.21
C LEU A 294 7.23 -17.63 24.08
N PRO A 295 6.94 -17.88 25.37
CA PRO A 295 6.65 -16.83 26.34
C PRO A 295 7.75 -15.77 26.35
N VAL A 296 7.37 -14.49 26.42
CA VAL A 296 8.32 -13.35 26.48
C VAL A 296 9.45 -13.52 27.50
N PRO A 297 9.26 -14.09 28.72
CA PRO A 297 10.37 -14.30 29.65
C PRO A 297 11.42 -15.32 29.18
N GLU A 298 11.06 -16.28 28.32
CA GLU A 298 11.98 -17.32 27.82
C GLU A 298 12.89 -16.83 26.68
N ILE A 299 12.53 -15.69 26.08
CA ILE A 299 13.27 -15.10 24.95
C ILE A 299 14.47 -14.33 25.51
N THR A 300 15.59 -15.06 25.60
CA THR A 300 16.89 -14.56 26.09
C THR A 300 17.84 -14.26 24.93
N ILE A 301 18.83 -13.38 25.18
CA ILE A 301 19.89 -13.06 24.22
C ILE A 301 20.67 -14.32 23.84
N SER A 302 20.95 -15.21 24.80
CA SER A 302 21.66 -16.47 24.56
C SER A 302 20.89 -17.41 23.63
N LEU A 303 19.56 -17.49 23.77
CA LEU A 303 18.72 -18.27 22.85
C LEU A 303 18.79 -17.69 21.43
N ILE A 304 18.63 -16.38 21.27
CA ILE A 304 18.68 -15.74 19.95
C ILE A 304 20.07 -15.89 19.32
N GLN A 305 21.15 -15.71 20.09
CA GLN A 305 22.52 -15.95 19.64
C GLN A 305 22.71 -17.39 19.14
N LYS A 306 22.23 -18.38 19.89
CA LYS A 306 22.28 -19.80 19.49
C LYS A 306 21.50 -20.06 18.20
N LYS A 307 20.34 -19.42 18.01
CA LYS A 307 19.54 -19.56 16.79
C LYS A 307 20.20 -18.86 15.60
N LEU A 308 20.78 -17.67 15.81
CA LEU A 308 21.53 -16.93 14.80
C LEU A 308 22.78 -17.71 14.35
N SER A 309 23.56 -18.28 15.28
CA SER A 309 24.75 -19.05 14.93
C SER A 309 24.42 -20.31 14.11
N LEU A 310 23.27 -20.94 14.36
CA LEU A 310 22.81 -22.09 13.58
C LEU A 310 22.37 -21.72 12.16
N LEU A 311 21.73 -20.56 11.98
CA LEU A 311 21.14 -20.12 10.72
C LEU A 311 22.08 -19.24 9.86
N PHE A 312 23.11 -18.65 10.47
CA PHE A 312 24.12 -17.80 9.82
C PHE A 312 25.54 -18.37 9.96
N ARG A 313 25.73 -19.69 9.79
CA ARG A 313 27.00 -20.39 10.07
C ARG A 313 28.24 -19.68 9.52
N ASP A 314 28.17 -19.19 8.29
CA ASP A 314 29.34 -18.61 7.58
C ASP A 314 29.54 -17.10 7.79
N THR A 315 28.57 -16.43 8.42
CA THR A 315 28.58 -14.95 8.56
C THR A 315 28.32 -14.49 9.99
N TYR A 316 28.12 -15.42 10.92
CA TYR A 316 27.84 -15.12 12.32
C TYR A 316 28.94 -14.29 12.97
N GLU A 317 30.20 -14.54 12.63
CA GLU A 317 31.38 -13.83 13.15
C GLU A 317 31.40 -12.34 12.78
N LEU A 318 30.68 -11.93 11.72
CA LEU A 318 30.55 -10.54 11.29
C LEU A 318 29.55 -9.73 12.13
N PHE A 319 28.77 -10.39 13.00
CA PHE A 319 27.78 -9.71 13.83
C PHE A 319 28.41 -9.19 15.13
N THR A 320 28.47 -7.87 15.26
CA THR A 320 28.82 -7.21 16.53
C THR A 320 27.76 -7.49 17.60
N GLN A 321 28.16 -7.71 18.86
CA GLN A 321 27.22 -7.96 19.97
C GLN A 321 26.11 -6.89 20.10
N GLY A 322 26.41 -5.61 19.84
CA GLY A 322 25.42 -4.53 19.86
C GLY A 322 24.26 -4.73 18.88
N LYS A 323 24.53 -5.26 17.69
CA LYS A 323 23.49 -5.61 16.69
C LYS A 323 22.62 -6.76 17.17
N VAL A 324 23.20 -7.76 17.84
CA VAL A 324 22.43 -8.91 18.35
C VAL A 324 21.51 -8.50 19.50
N VAL A 325 22.00 -7.67 20.43
CA VAL A 325 21.19 -7.09 21.52
C VAL A 325 20.06 -6.23 20.95
N GLU A 326 20.36 -5.45 19.90
CA GLU A 326 19.36 -4.70 19.16
C GLU A 326 18.24 -5.57 18.59
N TRP A 327 18.55 -6.74 18.03
CA TRP A 327 17.56 -7.66 17.46
C TRP A 327 16.78 -8.41 18.54
N THR A 328 17.38 -8.53 19.72
CA THR A 328 16.76 -9.11 20.92
C THR A 328 15.87 -8.11 21.66
N LYS A 329 15.67 -6.89 21.14
CA LYS A 329 14.70 -5.97 21.73
C LYS A 329 13.34 -6.66 21.77
N LYS A 330 12.89 -6.96 22.99
CA LYS A 330 11.67 -7.70 23.32
C LYS A 330 10.43 -7.11 22.65
N ASP A 331 10.49 -5.88 22.18
CA ASP A 331 9.41 -5.13 21.55
C ASP A 331 8.81 -5.83 20.32
N ILE A 332 9.60 -6.51 19.48
CA ILE A 332 9.06 -7.24 18.31
C ILE A 332 8.12 -8.36 18.77
N VAL A 333 8.55 -9.14 19.77
CA VAL A 333 7.79 -10.30 20.27
C VAL A 333 6.74 -9.89 21.31
N ARG A 334 6.85 -8.69 21.89
CA ARG A 334 5.81 -8.09 22.74
C ARG A 334 4.58 -7.68 21.93
N SER A 335 4.78 -7.19 20.70
CA SER A 335 3.69 -6.78 19.80
C SER A 335 3.07 -7.96 19.03
N ARG A 336 2.62 -9.00 19.73
CA ARG A 336 2.05 -10.24 19.13
C ARG A 336 0.84 -10.00 18.22
N GLN A 337 0.11 -8.90 18.43
CA GLN A 337 -1.04 -8.52 17.61
C GLN A 337 -0.65 -8.04 16.20
N LEU A 338 0.56 -7.49 16.03
CA LEU A 338 1.08 -7.01 14.75
C LEU A 338 1.98 -8.04 14.06
N LEU A 339 2.24 -9.18 14.68
CA LEU A 339 3.10 -10.23 14.14
C LEU A 339 2.25 -11.46 13.79
N THR A 340 2.30 -11.86 12.52
CA THR A 340 1.67 -13.07 12.00
C THR A 340 2.73 -13.95 11.37
N ILE A 341 2.75 -15.23 11.73
CA ILE A 341 3.68 -16.21 11.15
C ILE A 341 2.89 -17.11 10.22
N PHE A 342 3.28 -17.11 8.95
CA PHE A 342 2.77 -18.05 7.97
C PHE A 342 3.61 -19.33 8.01
N ARG A 343 2.94 -20.46 8.20
CA ARG A 343 3.56 -21.80 8.20
C ARG A 343 2.98 -22.63 7.07
N GLU A 344 3.84 -23.24 6.28
CA GLU A 344 3.39 -24.17 5.25
C GLU A 344 2.79 -25.43 5.89
N GLY A 345 1.54 -25.77 5.54
CA GLY A 345 0.91 -27.05 5.89
C GLY A 345 0.34 -27.17 7.31
N LYS A 346 0.30 -26.08 8.10
CA LYS A 346 -0.38 -26.03 9.40
C LYS A 346 -1.37 -24.85 9.45
N ASP A 347 -2.46 -25.02 10.19
CA ASP A 347 -3.35 -23.96 10.67
C ASP A 347 -4.15 -23.16 9.62
N GLY A 348 -5.05 -23.78 8.84
CA GLY A 348 -6.13 -23.08 8.09
C GLY A 348 -5.71 -22.06 7.00
N GLN A 349 -4.45 -21.63 6.98
CA GLN A 349 -3.81 -20.73 6.03
C GLN A 349 -3.39 -21.55 4.82
N GLN A 350 -4.35 -21.81 3.93
CA GLN A 350 -4.08 -22.56 2.71
C GLN A 350 -3.15 -21.81 1.74
N ASP A 351 -3.08 -20.48 1.84
CA ASP A 351 -2.27 -19.60 0.98
C ASP A 351 -1.82 -18.33 1.73
N VAL A 352 -0.77 -17.67 1.20
CA VAL A 352 -0.19 -16.44 1.81
C VAL A 352 -1.15 -15.25 1.78
N ASP A 353 -2.07 -15.19 0.82
CA ASP A 353 -3.08 -14.13 0.73
C ASP A 353 -3.97 -14.08 1.99
N VAL A 354 -4.41 -15.23 2.48
CA VAL A 354 -5.19 -15.36 3.72
C VAL A 354 -4.41 -14.83 4.90
N ALA A 355 -3.13 -15.21 5.03
CA ALA A 355 -2.26 -14.76 6.12
C ALA A 355 -2.02 -13.24 6.10
N ILE A 356 -1.88 -12.64 4.91
CA ILE A 356 -1.77 -11.18 4.76
C ILE A 356 -3.04 -10.49 5.25
N LEU A 357 -4.21 -10.95 4.84
CA LEU A 357 -5.47 -10.31 5.22
C LEU A 357 -5.81 -10.53 6.70
N GLN A 358 -5.56 -11.73 7.24
CA GLN A 358 -5.68 -12.02 8.67
C GLN A 358 -4.77 -11.13 9.52
N ALA A 359 -3.53 -10.89 9.09
CA ALA A 359 -2.61 -10.01 9.82
C ALA A 359 -3.12 -8.57 9.91
N LEU A 360 -3.77 -8.07 8.85
CA LEU A 360 -4.39 -6.75 8.84
C LEU A 360 -5.58 -6.70 9.80
N LEU A 361 -6.48 -7.70 9.76
CA LEU A 361 -7.63 -7.76 10.66
C LEU A 361 -7.19 -7.85 12.13
N LYS A 362 -6.16 -8.66 12.44
CA LYS A 362 -5.60 -8.80 13.78
C LYS A 362 -4.94 -7.50 14.29
N GLY A 363 -4.29 -6.76 13.39
CA GLY A 363 -3.61 -5.50 13.69
C GLY A 363 -4.55 -4.37 14.12
N GLU A 364 -5.78 -4.35 13.59
CA GLU A 364 -6.83 -3.38 13.94
C GLU A 364 -7.41 -3.58 15.36
N GLY A 365 -7.05 -4.68 16.03
CA GLY A 365 -7.56 -5.04 17.35
C GLY A 365 -8.99 -5.62 17.30
N GLN A 366 -9.34 -6.41 18.31
CA GLN A 366 -10.63 -7.13 18.40
C GLN A 366 -11.87 -6.22 18.62
N GLY A 367 -11.72 -4.89 18.52
CA GLY A 367 -12.75 -3.92 18.93
C GLY A 367 -13.50 -3.22 17.80
N SER A 368 -13.14 -3.40 16.53
CA SER A 368 -13.76 -2.69 15.40
C SER A 368 -14.23 -3.63 14.28
N TRP A 369 -15.14 -4.53 14.61
CA TRP A 369 -15.72 -5.50 13.67
C TRP A 369 -16.37 -4.83 12.44
N ASP A 370 -17.00 -3.67 12.62
CA ASP A 370 -17.53 -2.87 11.51
C ASP A 370 -16.43 -2.49 10.50
N HIS A 371 -15.25 -2.12 10.99
CA HIS A 371 -14.11 -1.80 10.14
C HIS A 371 -13.55 -3.04 9.45
N GLN A 372 -13.37 -4.13 10.19
CA GLN A 372 -12.92 -5.42 9.68
C GLN A 372 -13.86 -5.97 8.59
N LEU A 373 -15.17 -5.82 8.77
CA LEU A 373 -16.16 -6.27 7.81
C LEU A 373 -16.17 -5.40 6.55
N LYS A 374 -16.05 -4.07 6.71
CA LYS A 374 -15.88 -3.14 5.58
C LYS A 374 -14.61 -3.46 4.78
N LEU A 375 -13.52 -3.81 5.44
CA LEU A 375 -12.28 -4.27 4.81
C LEU A 375 -12.48 -5.57 4.02
N ALA A 376 -13.07 -6.59 4.65
CA ALA A 376 -13.33 -7.86 3.99
C ALA A 376 -14.23 -7.72 2.75
N VAL A 377 -15.27 -6.88 2.86
CA VAL A 377 -16.10 -6.52 1.70
C VAL A 377 -15.29 -5.78 0.67
N ALA A 378 -14.52 -4.76 1.02
CA ALA A 378 -13.68 -4.01 0.08
C ALA A 378 -12.75 -4.93 -0.72
N TRP A 379 -12.09 -5.87 -0.03
CA TRP A 379 -11.21 -6.88 -0.61
C TRP A 379 -11.92 -7.98 -1.42
N ASN A 380 -13.25 -8.05 -1.35
CA ASN A 380 -14.05 -9.10 -1.96
C ASN A 380 -13.64 -10.51 -1.48
N ARG A 381 -13.37 -10.65 -0.17
CA ARG A 381 -12.92 -11.90 0.46
C ARG A 381 -13.93 -12.41 1.48
N VAL A 382 -14.94 -13.11 0.95
CA VAL A 382 -16.05 -13.68 1.74
C VAL A 382 -15.58 -14.80 2.66
N ASP A 383 -14.54 -15.53 2.24
CA ASP A 383 -13.91 -16.60 2.99
C ASP A 383 -13.33 -16.08 4.32
N ILE A 384 -12.63 -14.96 4.28
CA ILE A 384 -12.07 -14.30 5.46
C ILE A 384 -13.17 -13.76 6.37
N ALA A 385 -14.22 -13.15 5.80
CA ALA A 385 -15.35 -12.68 6.60
C ALA A 385 -16.02 -13.84 7.36
N ARG A 386 -16.18 -15.00 6.71
CA ARG A 386 -16.77 -16.19 7.34
C ARG A 386 -15.88 -16.79 8.44
N SER A 387 -14.56 -16.83 8.24
CA SER A 387 -13.65 -17.48 9.20
C SER A 387 -13.25 -16.60 10.38
N GLU A 388 -13.05 -15.29 10.15
CA GLU A 388 -12.47 -14.39 11.16
C GLU A 388 -13.49 -13.46 11.82
N ILE A 389 -14.59 -13.15 11.13
CA ILE A 389 -15.56 -12.15 11.59
C ILE A 389 -16.82 -12.86 12.10
N PHE A 390 -17.47 -13.68 11.27
CA PHE A 390 -18.67 -14.42 11.66
C PHE A 390 -18.32 -15.70 12.42
N THR A 391 -17.68 -15.56 13.59
CA THR A 391 -17.40 -16.66 14.51
C THR A 391 -18.54 -16.86 15.52
N ASP A 392 -18.64 -18.07 16.09
CA ASP A 392 -19.67 -18.43 17.07
C ASP A 392 -19.58 -17.61 18.38
N ASP A 393 -18.46 -16.93 18.60
CA ASP A 393 -18.16 -16.16 19.80
C ASP A 393 -18.82 -14.76 19.81
N HIS A 394 -19.46 -14.35 18.72
CA HIS A 394 -20.02 -13.00 18.56
C HIS A 394 -21.51 -13.01 18.20
N GLU A 395 -22.33 -12.36 19.03
CA GLU A 395 -23.75 -12.16 18.74
C GLU A 395 -23.96 -10.93 17.85
N TRP A 396 -24.48 -11.14 16.64
CA TRP A 396 -24.71 -10.09 15.65
C TRP A 396 -26.14 -9.54 15.73
N LYS A 397 -26.28 -8.22 15.72
CA LYS A 397 -27.55 -7.59 15.40
C LYS A 397 -27.67 -7.47 13.89
N VAL A 398 -28.78 -7.98 13.35
CA VAL A 398 -29.06 -7.95 11.90
C VAL A 398 -29.06 -6.51 11.34
N SER A 399 -29.47 -5.52 12.16
CA SER A 399 -29.44 -4.09 11.79
C SER A 399 -28.04 -3.57 11.45
N ASP A 400 -27.01 -4.12 12.08
CA ASP A 400 -25.63 -3.64 11.94
C ASP A 400 -25.03 -4.07 10.59
N LEU A 401 -25.64 -5.07 9.94
CA LEU A 401 -25.26 -5.55 8.62
C LEU A 401 -25.86 -4.71 7.48
N HIS A 402 -26.90 -3.90 7.73
CA HIS A 402 -27.57 -3.13 6.68
C HIS A 402 -26.65 -2.16 5.90
N PRO A 403 -25.75 -1.39 6.56
CA PRO A 403 -24.81 -0.54 5.83
C PRO A 403 -23.88 -1.33 4.90
N VAL A 404 -23.40 -2.47 5.38
CA VAL A 404 -22.44 -3.31 4.67
C VAL A 404 -23.13 -4.08 3.54
N MET A 405 -24.39 -4.50 3.73
CA MET A 405 -25.24 -5.05 2.68
C MET A 405 -25.43 -4.05 1.54
N THR A 406 -25.71 -2.78 1.87
CA THR A 406 -25.83 -1.71 0.87
C THR A 406 -24.53 -1.56 0.07
N ALA A 407 -23.40 -1.52 0.77
CA ALA A 407 -22.08 -1.47 0.15
C ALA A 407 -21.79 -2.67 -0.78
N ALA A 408 -22.15 -3.89 -0.36
CA ALA A 408 -21.97 -5.10 -1.17
C ALA A 408 -22.86 -5.08 -2.43
N LEU A 409 -24.10 -4.58 -2.33
CA LEU A 409 -24.99 -4.40 -3.48
C LEU A 409 -24.43 -3.38 -4.48
N LEU A 410 -23.98 -2.21 -4.01
CA LEU A 410 -23.39 -1.17 -4.87
C LEU A 410 -22.11 -1.63 -5.55
N ALA A 411 -21.30 -2.44 -4.86
CA ALA A 411 -20.05 -2.97 -5.40
C ALA A 411 -20.24 -4.26 -6.21
N ASN A 412 -21.48 -4.72 -6.43
CA ASN A 412 -21.81 -5.96 -7.13
C ASN A 412 -21.06 -7.20 -6.57
N LYS A 413 -21.17 -7.44 -5.26
CA LYS A 413 -20.50 -8.54 -4.55
C LYS A 413 -21.51 -9.60 -4.10
N PRO A 414 -21.95 -10.51 -5.00
CA PRO A 414 -23.05 -11.44 -4.75
C PRO A 414 -22.76 -12.43 -3.62
N GLU A 415 -21.52 -12.89 -3.46
CA GLU A 415 -21.16 -13.81 -2.38
C GLU A 415 -21.33 -13.18 -1.00
N PHE A 416 -21.05 -11.89 -0.85
CA PHE A 416 -21.31 -11.16 0.40
C PHE A 416 -22.79 -10.99 0.66
N VAL A 417 -23.58 -10.68 -0.38
CA VAL A 417 -25.04 -10.62 -0.28
C VAL A 417 -25.59 -11.96 0.21
N LYS A 418 -25.12 -13.08 -0.36
CA LYS A 418 -25.48 -14.43 0.08
C LYS A 418 -25.10 -14.67 1.54
N LEU A 419 -23.88 -14.32 1.94
CA LEU A 419 -23.43 -14.43 3.33
C LEU A 419 -24.34 -13.64 4.28
N PHE A 420 -24.70 -12.40 3.96
CA PHE A 420 -25.56 -11.60 4.82
C PHE A 420 -27.00 -12.16 4.94
N LEU A 421 -27.52 -12.77 3.86
CA LEU A 421 -28.79 -13.48 3.91
C LEU A 421 -28.70 -14.73 4.81
N GLU A 422 -27.60 -15.48 4.75
CA GLU A 422 -27.33 -16.63 5.64
C GLU A 422 -27.25 -16.19 7.12
N GLN A 423 -26.70 -15.00 7.38
CA GLN A 423 -26.62 -14.40 8.72
C GLN A 423 -27.93 -13.74 9.19
N GLY A 424 -29.03 -13.89 8.44
CA GLY A 424 -30.38 -13.51 8.88
C GLY A 424 -30.86 -12.12 8.44
N VAL A 425 -30.18 -11.45 7.50
CA VAL A 425 -30.69 -10.19 6.92
C VAL A 425 -32.01 -10.43 6.18
N ARG A 426 -33.09 -9.81 6.67
CA ARG A 426 -34.42 -9.88 6.06
C ARG A 426 -34.60 -8.73 5.07
N LEU A 427 -34.71 -9.06 3.79
CA LEU A 427 -34.90 -8.05 2.72
C LEU A 427 -36.14 -7.16 2.93
N LYS A 428 -37.21 -7.70 3.55
CA LYS A 428 -38.42 -6.91 3.87
C LYS A 428 -38.15 -5.76 4.85
N GLU A 429 -37.15 -5.90 5.72
CA GLU A 429 -36.79 -4.89 6.73
C GLU A 429 -35.67 -3.98 6.23
N PHE A 430 -34.76 -4.55 5.42
CA PHE A 430 -33.64 -3.82 4.83
C PHE A 430 -34.07 -2.83 3.74
N VAL A 431 -34.98 -3.23 2.84
CA VAL A 431 -35.38 -2.41 1.68
C VAL A 431 -36.42 -1.37 2.10
N THR A 432 -35.94 -0.27 2.66
CA THR A 432 -36.74 0.92 2.96
C THR A 432 -36.80 1.86 1.74
N TRP A 433 -37.68 2.86 1.79
CA TRP A 433 -37.78 3.89 0.75
C TRP A 433 -36.45 4.63 0.55
N ASP A 434 -35.77 4.99 1.63
CA ASP A 434 -34.49 5.71 1.58
C ASP A 434 -33.36 4.83 1.04
N THR A 435 -33.29 3.56 1.46
CA THR A 435 -32.32 2.59 0.94
C THR A 435 -32.49 2.42 -0.57
N LEU A 436 -33.73 2.33 -1.04
CA LEU A 436 -34.02 2.14 -2.47
C LEU A 436 -33.64 3.37 -3.30
N ILE A 437 -33.96 4.57 -2.82
CA ILE A 437 -33.53 5.83 -3.46
C ILE A 437 -32.01 5.87 -3.53
N TYR A 438 -31.32 5.58 -2.42
CA TYR A 438 -29.86 5.58 -2.37
C TYR A 438 -29.23 4.59 -3.35
N LEU A 439 -29.81 3.40 -3.52
CA LEU A 439 -29.35 2.43 -4.52
C LEU A 439 -29.53 2.94 -5.96
N TYR A 440 -30.66 3.58 -6.27
CA TYR A 440 -30.90 4.18 -7.59
C TYR A 440 -30.01 5.41 -7.84
N GLU A 441 -29.66 6.19 -6.81
CA GLU A 441 -28.73 7.32 -6.95
C GLU A 441 -27.30 6.87 -7.32
N ASN A 442 -26.91 5.65 -6.94
CA ASN A 442 -25.57 5.10 -7.16
C ASN A 442 -25.52 4.05 -8.28
N LEU A 443 -26.40 4.18 -9.28
CA LEU A 443 -26.36 3.39 -10.52
C LEU A 443 -25.03 3.59 -11.27
N ALA A 444 -24.53 2.54 -11.93
CA ALA A 444 -23.34 2.64 -12.75
C ALA A 444 -23.54 3.65 -13.91
N PRO A 445 -22.65 4.66 -14.08
CA PRO A 445 -22.80 5.68 -15.13
C PRO A 445 -22.81 5.12 -16.56
N SER A 446 -22.21 3.93 -16.76
CA SER A 446 -22.18 3.19 -18.03
C SER A 446 -23.51 2.53 -18.37
N SER A 447 -24.46 2.43 -17.43
CA SER A 447 -25.76 1.81 -17.66
C SER A 447 -26.67 2.71 -18.50
N LEU A 448 -27.34 2.13 -19.51
CA LEU A 448 -28.37 2.81 -20.30
C LEU A 448 -29.50 3.37 -19.42
N PHE A 449 -29.84 2.67 -18.33
CA PHE A 449 -30.87 3.10 -17.40
C PHE A 449 -30.49 4.40 -16.67
N HIS A 450 -29.21 4.53 -16.27
CA HIS A 450 -28.69 5.76 -15.66
C HIS A 450 -28.82 6.95 -16.63
N GLY A 451 -28.48 6.74 -17.91
CA GLY A 451 -28.64 7.76 -18.94
C GLY A 451 -30.09 8.23 -19.13
N LYS A 452 -31.06 7.29 -19.19
CA LYS A 452 -32.49 7.61 -19.28
C LYS A 452 -32.98 8.34 -18.02
N LEU A 453 -32.57 7.89 -16.84
CA LEU A 453 -32.92 8.54 -15.58
C LEU A 453 -32.42 9.98 -15.52
N GLN A 454 -31.17 10.23 -15.96
CA GLN A 454 -30.62 11.57 -16.03
C GLN A 454 -31.40 12.47 -17.00
N LYS A 455 -31.84 11.93 -18.14
CA LYS A 455 -32.69 12.67 -19.10
C LYS A 455 -34.01 13.11 -18.47
N VAL A 456 -34.69 12.22 -17.75
CA VAL A 456 -35.94 12.55 -17.02
C VAL A 456 -35.72 13.66 -16.00
N LEU A 457 -34.61 13.63 -15.25
CA LEU A 457 -34.26 14.68 -14.28
C LEU A 457 -34.01 16.04 -14.94
N VAL A 458 -33.37 16.06 -16.11
CA VAL A 458 -33.14 17.29 -16.88
C VAL A 458 -34.45 17.85 -17.42
N GLU A 459 -35.33 17.01 -17.96
CA GLU A 459 -36.65 17.44 -18.44
C GLU A 459 -37.52 18.02 -17.32
N GLU A 460 -37.47 17.47 -16.10
CA GLU A 460 -38.21 18.03 -14.96
C GLU A 460 -37.64 19.36 -14.47
N LYS A 461 -36.31 19.51 -14.53
CA LYS A 461 -35.64 20.79 -14.25
C LYS A 461 -36.12 21.89 -15.19
N GLU A 462 -36.17 21.60 -16.49
CA GLU A 462 -36.62 22.54 -17.52
C GLU A 462 -38.09 22.94 -17.33
N ARG A 463 -38.95 21.98 -16.97
CA ARG A 463 -40.38 22.25 -16.71
C ARG A 463 -40.65 23.02 -15.43
N SER A 464 -39.79 22.90 -14.41
CA SER A 464 -40.01 23.49 -13.07
C SER A 464 -39.15 24.72 -12.76
N ALA A 465 -38.34 25.20 -13.71
CA ALA A 465 -37.46 26.37 -13.58
C ALA A 465 -36.48 26.33 -12.36
N PHE A 466 -36.07 25.14 -11.92
CA PHE A 466 -35.11 25.00 -10.82
C PHE A 466 -33.67 25.36 -11.25
N SER A 467 -32.92 26.03 -10.37
CA SER A 467 -31.51 26.37 -10.62
C SER A 467 -30.57 25.15 -10.54
N LYS A 468 -30.96 24.09 -9.83
CA LYS A 468 -30.20 22.84 -9.67
C LYS A 468 -30.98 21.64 -10.22
N VAL A 469 -30.26 20.64 -10.73
CA VAL A 469 -30.85 19.36 -11.13
C VAL A 469 -31.50 18.72 -9.90
N PRO A 470 -32.76 18.26 -9.97
CA PRO A 470 -33.44 17.63 -8.84
C PRO A 470 -32.75 16.31 -8.47
N ARG A 471 -32.79 15.95 -7.18
CA ARG A 471 -32.35 14.63 -6.71
C ARG A 471 -33.25 13.52 -7.25
N VAL A 472 -32.72 12.31 -7.35
CA VAL A 472 -33.50 11.14 -7.77
C VAL A 472 -34.63 10.91 -6.78
N GLN A 473 -35.82 10.63 -7.29
CA GLN A 473 -36.99 10.21 -6.52
C GLN A 473 -37.59 9.00 -7.23
N LEU A 474 -38.29 8.13 -6.48
CA LEU A 474 -38.81 6.89 -7.07
C LEU A 474 -39.83 7.12 -8.20
N HIS A 475 -40.53 8.26 -8.21
CA HIS A 475 -41.45 8.57 -9.30
C HIS A 475 -40.72 8.86 -10.63
N HIS A 476 -39.49 9.38 -10.59
CA HIS A 476 -38.64 9.50 -11.79
C HIS A 476 -38.25 8.11 -12.31
N VAL A 477 -37.92 7.19 -11.39
CA VAL A 477 -37.63 5.78 -11.72
C VAL A 477 -38.85 5.10 -12.33
N ALA A 478 -40.04 5.32 -11.78
CA ALA A 478 -41.30 4.78 -12.32
C ALA A 478 -41.60 5.28 -13.73
N GLN A 479 -41.26 6.54 -14.06
CA GLN A 479 -41.42 7.07 -15.40
C GLN A 479 -40.52 6.36 -16.42
N VAL A 480 -39.24 6.13 -16.07
CA VAL A 480 -38.33 5.36 -16.91
C VAL A 480 -38.80 3.91 -17.05
N LEU A 481 -39.24 3.28 -15.96
CA LEU A 481 -39.76 1.91 -16.01
C LEU A 481 -41.02 1.80 -16.88
N ARG A 482 -41.92 2.79 -16.84
CA ARG A 482 -43.11 2.83 -17.70
C ARG A 482 -42.74 2.95 -19.18
N GLU A 483 -41.75 3.78 -19.51
CA GLU A 483 -41.23 3.89 -20.89
C GLU A 483 -40.70 2.54 -21.38
N LEU A 484 -40.07 1.75 -20.51
CA LEU A 484 -39.50 0.44 -20.84
C LEU A 484 -40.55 -0.69 -20.89
N LEU A 485 -41.56 -0.65 -20.00
CA LEU A 485 -42.60 -1.68 -19.86
C LEU A 485 -43.80 -1.44 -20.80
N GLY A 486 -43.96 -0.21 -21.30
CA GLY A 486 -45.06 0.20 -22.15
C GLY A 486 -46.19 0.93 -21.41
N ASP A 487 -46.90 1.79 -22.14
CA ASP A 487 -47.88 2.75 -21.60
C ASP A 487 -49.12 2.12 -20.99
N SER A 488 -49.37 0.84 -21.27
CA SER A 488 -50.46 0.02 -20.71
C SER A 488 -50.25 -0.35 -19.24
N THR A 489 -49.05 -0.13 -18.70
CA THR A 489 -48.72 -0.44 -17.31
C THR A 489 -48.96 0.74 -16.37
N GLN A 490 -49.41 0.44 -15.13
CA GLN A 490 -49.54 1.43 -14.08
C GLN A 490 -48.17 1.81 -13.49
N LEU A 491 -48.05 3.03 -12.98
CA LEU A 491 -46.82 3.49 -12.31
C LEU A 491 -46.61 2.70 -11.00
N LEU A 492 -45.47 2.02 -10.90
CA LEU A 492 -45.08 1.26 -9.71
C LEU A 492 -44.85 2.16 -8.48
N TYR A 493 -44.33 3.37 -8.69
CA TYR A 493 -44.09 4.35 -7.63
C TYR A 493 -44.88 5.63 -7.91
N PRO A 494 -45.89 5.98 -7.10
CA PRO A 494 -46.71 7.17 -7.32
C PRO A 494 -45.93 8.45 -7.01
N LYS A 495 -46.28 9.56 -7.67
CA LYS A 495 -45.73 10.88 -7.34
C LYS A 495 -46.32 11.34 -5.99
N PRO A 496 -45.49 11.76 -5.01
CA PRO A 496 -45.99 12.19 -3.71
C PRO A 496 -46.90 13.41 -3.85
N LYS A 497 -48.02 13.42 -3.12
CA LYS A 497 -48.96 14.56 -3.11
C LYS A 497 -48.29 15.75 -2.42
N HIS A 498 -48.54 16.96 -2.90
CA HIS A 498 -47.85 18.21 -2.50
C HIS A 498 -47.72 18.49 -0.98
N ALA A 499 -48.53 17.85 -0.12
CA ALA A 499 -48.51 18.02 1.33
C ALA A 499 -47.38 17.26 2.08
N GLU A 500 -46.70 16.29 1.46
CA GLU A 500 -45.66 15.46 2.12
C GLU A 500 -44.22 15.98 1.92
N ARG A 501 -44.04 17.03 1.11
CA ARG A 501 -42.71 17.59 0.76
C ARG A 501 -41.88 18.06 1.97
N HIS A 502 -42.49 18.31 3.12
CA HIS A 502 -41.82 18.86 4.30
C HIS A 502 -41.22 17.83 5.27
N ARG A 503 -41.39 16.52 5.06
CA ARG A 503 -40.94 15.49 6.03
C ARG A 503 -39.72 14.65 5.62
N LEU A 504 -39.16 14.84 4.43
CA LEU A 504 -38.11 13.95 3.88
C LEU A 504 -36.68 14.49 3.96
N SER A 505 -36.40 15.54 4.76
CA SER A 505 -35.04 15.98 5.03
C SER A 505 -34.58 15.55 6.42
N ILE A 506 -34.40 14.25 6.63
CA ILE A 506 -33.53 13.75 7.71
C ILE A 506 -32.25 13.26 7.02
N ALA A 507 -31.11 13.76 7.49
CA ALA A 507 -29.80 13.38 6.98
C ALA A 507 -29.56 11.89 7.23
N VAL A 508 -29.58 11.10 6.15
CA VAL A 508 -29.06 9.73 6.15
C VAL A 508 -27.54 9.83 6.25
N PRO A 509 -26.87 9.13 7.17
CA PRO A 509 -25.41 9.12 7.22
C PRO A 509 -24.87 8.57 5.90
N HIS A 510 -24.09 9.39 5.19
CA HIS A 510 -23.38 8.99 3.99
C HIS A 510 -22.32 7.95 4.34
N ILE A 511 -22.66 6.67 4.28
CA ILE A 511 -21.68 5.60 4.42
C ILE A 511 -21.08 5.34 3.05
N LYS A 512 -20.09 6.16 2.71
CA LYS A 512 -19.07 5.74 1.75
C LYS A 512 -18.17 4.73 2.45
N LEU A 513 -17.84 3.64 1.77
CA LEU A 513 -16.76 2.72 2.15
C LEU A 513 -15.42 3.46 2.05
N ASN A 514 -15.17 4.38 2.97
CA ASN A 514 -13.89 5.02 3.16
C ASN A 514 -13.25 4.35 4.38
N VAL A 515 -12.45 3.33 4.10
CA VAL A 515 -11.64 2.66 5.11
C VAL A 515 -10.54 3.63 5.54
N ARG A 516 -10.56 4.02 6.83
CA ARG A 516 -9.51 4.81 7.50
C ARG A 516 -8.67 3.89 8.39
N LEU A 517 -7.35 4.05 8.35
CA LEU A 517 -6.48 3.78 9.48
C LEU A 517 -6.49 5.03 10.37
N SER A 518 -7.09 4.97 11.56
CA SER A 518 -6.94 6.02 12.57
C SER A 518 -6.04 5.54 13.71
N LEU A 519 -4.82 6.07 13.77
CA LEU A 519 -3.93 5.93 14.92
C LEU A 519 -4.55 6.68 16.11
N ALA A 520 -5.30 5.97 16.96
CA ALA A 520 -5.72 6.50 18.24
C ALA A 520 -4.52 6.47 19.21
N GLY A 521 -3.92 7.63 19.46
CA GLY A 521 -2.97 7.82 20.55
C GLY A 521 -3.68 7.59 21.88
N ALA A 522 -3.16 6.64 22.67
CA ALA A 522 -3.61 6.42 24.03
C ALA A 522 -3.36 7.71 24.86
N GLY A 523 -4.45 8.36 25.27
CA GLY A 523 -4.40 9.53 26.15
C GLY A 523 -3.79 9.16 27.49
N GLU A 524 -2.76 9.91 27.89
CA GLU A 524 -2.21 9.92 29.24
C GLU A 524 -3.32 10.24 30.24
N ARG A 525 -3.64 9.27 31.11
CA ARG A 525 -4.36 9.58 32.36
C ARG A 525 -3.40 10.36 33.24
N ARG A 526 -3.67 11.66 33.38
CA ARG A 526 -3.15 12.49 34.47
C ARG A 526 -3.53 11.83 35.80
N ALA A 527 -2.53 11.43 36.57
CA ALA A 527 -2.70 11.13 37.98
C ALA A 527 -3.04 12.45 38.70
N GLY A 528 -4.23 12.50 39.29
CA GLY A 528 -4.61 13.57 40.20
C GLY A 528 -3.93 13.35 41.55
N GLU A 529 -3.22 14.39 42.00
CA GLU A 529 -2.89 14.62 43.40
C GLU A 529 -4.17 14.89 44.20
N GLY A 530 -4.15 14.45 45.47
CA GLY A 530 -5.21 14.60 46.46
C GLY A 530 -5.36 13.27 47.21
N GLY A 531 -5.03 13.13 48.47
CA GLY A 531 -4.91 14.07 49.57
C GLY A 531 -5.48 13.35 50.79
N ILE A 532 -4.76 13.47 51.92
CA ILE A 532 -4.96 12.84 53.24
C ILE A 532 -4.29 11.48 53.39
#